data_AF-A0AAJ3DJQ2-F1
#
_entry.id   AF-A0AAJ3DJQ2-F1
#
_cell.length_a   1.000
_cell.length_b   1.000
_cell.length_c   1.000
_cell.angle_alpha   90.00
_cell.angle_beta   90.00
_cell.angle_gamma   90.00
#
_symmetry.space_group_name_H-M   'P 1'
#
loop_
_entity.id
_entity.type
_entity.pdbx_description
1 polymer ?
#
loop_
_entity_poly.entity_id
_entity_poly.type
_entity_poly.pdbx_seq_one_letter_code
_entity_poly.pdbx_strand_id
1 'polypeptide(L)' 'MPAKRSPKKSPKPAPSPVELTPPDLDALTVAPAAPVTLPGRADTPQPPKSGPPAGRGARVTGRSQRAGQTRFYAFRRS' A
#
# COMPACT_ATOMS: atom_id res chain seq x y z
N MET A 1 32.65 -17.59 -4.11
CA MET A 1 31.45 -18.25 -4.65
C MET A 1 30.30 -18.16 -3.63
N PRO A 2 29.08 -17.75 -4.00
CA PRO A 2 27.94 -17.75 -3.09
C PRO A 2 27.46 -19.18 -2.80
N ALA A 3 27.18 -19.49 -1.53
CA ALA A 3 26.62 -20.77 -1.13
C ALA A 3 25.15 -20.89 -1.57
N LYS A 4 24.77 -22.01 -2.20
CA LYS A 4 23.37 -22.31 -2.53
C LYS A 4 22.62 -22.64 -1.24
N ARG A 5 21.57 -21.87 -0.92
CA ARG A 5 20.66 -22.17 0.21
C ARG A 5 19.45 -22.91 -0.34
N SER A 6 19.21 -24.13 0.14
CA SER A 6 17.97 -24.84 -0.16
C SER A 6 16.81 -24.23 0.64
N PRO A 7 15.61 -24.10 0.05
CA PRO A 7 14.42 -23.74 0.80
C PRO A 7 14.15 -24.84 1.84
N LYS A 8 14.20 -24.49 3.14
CA LYS A 8 13.98 -25.47 4.21
C LYS A 8 12.55 -26.03 4.21
N LYS A 9 11.59 -25.32 3.62
CA LYS A 9 10.17 -25.70 3.47
C LYS A 9 9.59 -24.99 2.23
N SER A 10 8.75 -25.67 1.47
CA SER A 10 7.95 -25.04 0.41
C SER A 10 6.83 -24.20 1.04
N PRO A 11 6.50 -23.02 0.48
CA PRO A 11 5.27 -22.33 0.83
C PRO A 11 4.06 -23.22 0.52
N LYS A 12 3.09 -23.27 1.44
CA LYS A 12 1.82 -23.94 1.18
C LYS A 12 1.06 -23.17 0.08
N PRO A 13 0.35 -23.85 -0.82
CA PRO A 13 -0.47 -23.17 -1.82
C PRO A 13 -1.55 -22.34 -1.13
N ALA A 14 -1.79 -21.14 -1.65
CA ALA A 14 -2.90 -20.30 -1.24
C ALA A 14 -4.23 -20.97 -1.65
N PRO A 15 -5.32 -20.78 -0.87
CA PRO A 15 -6.64 -21.25 -1.29
C PRO A 15 -7.04 -20.59 -2.61
N SER A 16 -7.75 -21.33 -3.45
CA SER A 16 -8.27 -20.84 -4.72
C SER A 16 -9.25 -19.69 -4.50
N PRO A 17 -9.26 -18.67 -5.37
CA PRO A 17 -10.28 -17.63 -5.32
C PRO A 17 -11.66 -18.28 -5.51
N VAL A 18 -12.59 -17.97 -4.63
CA VAL A 18 -14.01 -18.34 -4.78
C VAL A 18 -14.64 -17.29 -5.69
N GLU A 19 -15.21 -17.75 -6.81
CA GLU A 19 -16.01 -16.90 -7.68
C GLU A 19 -17.36 -16.65 -7.02
N LEU A 20 -17.59 -15.43 -6.55
CA LEU A 20 -18.88 -14.98 -6.03
C LEU A 20 -19.63 -14.29 -7.16
N THR A 21 -20.88 -14.69 -7.40
CA THR A 21 -21.73 -14.01 -8.37
C THR A 21 -22.37 -12.78 -7.72
N PRO A 22 -22.73 -11.72 -8.48
CA PRO A 22 -23.35 -10.53 -7.91
C PRO A 22 -24.59 -10.80 -7.03
N PRO A 23 -25.49 -11.74 -7.38
CA PRO A 23 -26.60 -12.14 -6.50
C PRO A 23 -26.16 -12.72 -5.15
N ASP A 24 -25.00 -13.38 -5.08
CA ASP A 24 -24.47 -13.92 -3.82
C ASP A 24 -23.99 -12.79 -2.90
N LEU A 25 -23.51 -11.69 -3.47
CA LEU A 25 -23.15 -10.48 -2.73
C LEU A 25 -24.39 -9.75 -2.21
N ASP A 26 -25.48 -9.75 -2.98
CA ASP A 26 -26.77 -9.21 -2.56
C ASP A 26 -27.39 -10.06 -1.44
N ALA A 27 -27.23 -11.38 -1.46
CA ALA A 27 -27.67 -12.24 -0.35
C ALA A 27 -26.89 -11.96 0.96
N LEU A 28 -25.65 -11.48 0.84
CA LEU A 28 -24.80 -11.05 1.96
C LEU A 28 -25.09 -9.60 2.39
N THR A 29 -25.92 -8.86 1.65
CA THR A 29 -26.30 -7.49 1.99
C THR A 29 -27.39 -7.49 3.06
N VAL A 30 -26.96 -7.68 4.31
CA VAL A 30 -27.83 -7.37 5.44
C VAL A 30 -28.01 -5.86 5.45
N ALA A 31 -29.23 -5.38 5.20
CA ALA A 31 -29.57 -3.96 5.34
C ALA A 31 -29.05 -3.48 6.70
N PRO A 32 -28.33 -2.35 6.78
CA PRO A 32 -27.78 -1.91 8.05
C PRO A 32 -28.95 -1.67 9.00
N ALA A 33 -29.10 -2.57 9.99
CA ALA A 33 -29.92 -2.29 11.15
C ALA A 33 -29.43 -0.96 11.72
N ALA A 34 -30.38 -0.11 12.14
CA ALA A 34 -30.20 1.26 12.62
C ALA A 34 -28.79 1.54 13.18
N PRO A 35 -28.19 2.71 12.87
CA PRO A 35 -26.78 2.98 13.16
C PRO A 35 -26.42 2.62 14.60
N VAL A 36 -25.69 1.52 14.77
CA VAL A 36 -25.18 1.10 16.07
C VAL A 36 -24.02 2.02 16.40
N THR A 37 -24.19 2.86 17.42
CA THR A 37 -23.11 3.66 17.98
C THR A 37 -22.13 2.73 18.65
N LEU A 38 -21.08 2.34 17.93
CA LEU A 38 -19.96 1.58 18.48
C LEU A 38 -19.17 2.52 19.41
N PRO A 39 -18.81 2.11 20.63
CA PRO A 39 -17.88 2.87 21.45
C PRO A 39 -16.60 3.06 20.64
N GLY A 40 -16.10 4.29 20.57
CA GLY A 40 -14.96 4.68 19.74
C GLY A 40 -13.83 3.66 19.88
N ARG A 41 -13.60 2.89 18.81
CA ARG A 41 -12.62 1.81 18.80
C ARG A 41 -11.23 2.45 18.92
N ALA A 42 -10.70 2.48 20.14
CA ALA A 42 -9.34 2.93 20.43
C ALA A 42 -8.27 1.96 19.88
N ASP A 43 -8.68 0.85 19.26
CA ASP A 43 -7.80 -0.22 18.77
C ASP A 43 -7.35 -0.01 17.33
N THR A 44 -7.06 1.21 16.90
CA THR A 44 -6.23 1.38 15.71
C THR A 44 -4.82 0.95 16.08
N PRO A 45 -4.29 -0.16 15.53
CA PRO A 45 -2.92 -0.57 15.82
C PRO A 45 -1.96 0.52 15.36
N GLN A 46 -0.92 0.78 16.14
CA GLN A 46 0.08 1.76 15.73
C GLN A 46 0.65 1.38 14.36
N PRO A 47 0.85 2.36 13.47
CA PRO A 47 1.46 2.09 12.18
C PRO A 47 2.85 1.47 12.40
N PRO A 48 3.24 0.49 11.56
CA PRO A 48 4.53 -0.18 11.71
C PRO A 48 5.66 0.84 11.62
N LYS A 49 6.62 0.73 12.55
CA LYS A 49 7.84 1.57 12.57
C LYS A 49 8.68 1.44 11.29
N SER A 50 8.47 0.37 10.54
CA SER A 50 9.15 0.06 9.28
C SER A 50 8.25 0.32 8.06
N GLY A 51 7.73 1.53 7.95
CA GLY A 51 6.99 2.01 6.78
C GLY A 51 7.69 3.22 6.15
N PRO A 52 7.46 3.51 4.86
CA PRO A 52 7.84 4.81 4.32
C PRO A 52 7.16 5.91 5.18
N PRO A 53 7.85 7.02 5.48
CA PRO A 53 7.31 8.04 6.38
C PRO A 53 5.95 8.52 5.86
N ALA A 54 4.92 8.38 6.69
CA ALA A 54 3.58 8.89 6.41
C ALA A 54 3.64 10.42 6.38
N GLY A 55 3.84 10.98 5.19
CA GLY A 55 4.00 12.42 5.03
C GLY A 55 5.07 12.85 4.04
N ARG A 56 5.05 12.32 2.81
CA ARG A 56 5.47 13.15 1.68
C ARG A 56 4.22 13.60 0.95
N GLY A 57 3.77 14.81 1.30
CA GLY A 57 2.81 15.56 0.50
C GLY A 57 3.23 15.53 -0.97
N ALA A 58 2.24 15.50 -1.85
CA ALA A 58 2.38 15.45 -3.28
C ALA A 58 3.43 16.46 -3.79
N ARG A 59 4.66 15.99 -3.98
CA ARG A 59 5.62 16.58 -4.90
C ARG A 59 6.12 15.50 -5.84
N VAL A 60 5.16 14.90 -6.52
CA VAL A 60 5.33 14.49 -7.91
C VAL A 60 4.83 15.66 -8.76
N THR A 61 5.47 16.82 -8.63
CA THR A 61 5.42 17.82 -9.71
C THR A 61 6.61 17.50 -10.60
N GLY A 62 6.30 17.20 -11.85
CA GLY A 62 7.25 16.72 -12.85
C GLY A 62 8.54 17.53 -12.86
N ARG A 63 9.65 16.82 -13.05
CA ARG A 63 10.91 17.42 -13.45
C ARG A 63 10.78 17.96 -14.88
N SER A 64 9.98 18.99 -15.08
CA SER A 64 10.09 19.84 -16.25
C SER A 64 10.97 21.02 -15.88
N GLN A 65 12.14 21.08 -16.53
CA GLN A 65 12.96 22.28 -16.55
C GLN A 65 12.10 23.40 -17.13
N ARG A 66 11.69 24.39 -16.31
CA ARG A 66 11.05 25.59 -16.83
C ARG A 66 12.10 26.35 -17.65
N ALA A 67 11.75 26.75 -18.87
CA ALA A 67 12.64 27.56 -19.69
C ALA A 67 13.04 28.82 -18.89
N GLY A 68 14.34 29.06 -18.73
CA GLY A 68 14.89 30.16 -17.92
C GLY A 68 15.36 29.78 -16.50
N GLN A 69 15.10 28.56 -16.01
CA GLN A 69 15.65 28.11 -14.73
C GLN A 69 17.12 27.65 -14.91
N THR A 70 18.04 28.21 -14.12
CA THR A 70 19.45 27.78 -14.08
C THR A 70 19.53 26.31 -13.69
N ARG A 71 20.19 25.49 -14.53
CA ARG A 71 20.32 24.06 -14.31
C ARG A 71 21.34 23.80 -13.21
N PHE A 72 20.92 23.12 -12.14
CA PHE A 72 21.80 22.63 -11.09
C PHE A 72 22.40 21.28 -11.53
N TYR A 73 23.62 21.31 -12.05
CA TYR A 73 24.40 20.10 -12.31
C TYR A 73 25.18 19.72 -11.06
N ALA A 74 25.02 18.48 -10.59
CA ALA A 74 25.71 17.97 -9.39
C ALA A 74 27.24 17.95 -9.54
N PHE A 75 27.74 17.89 -10.78
CA PHE A 75 29.16 17.91 -11.12
C PHE A 75 29.37 18.92 -12.23
N ARG A 76 29.43 20.21 -11.87
CA ARG A 76 29.77 21.26 -12.83
C ARG A 76 31.21 21.02 -13.28
N ARG A 77 31.41 20.63 -14.54
CA ARG A 77 32.73 20.72 -15.18
C ARG A 77 32.84 22.16 -15.69
N SER A 78 33.79 22.89 -15.11
CA SER A 78 34.20 24.25 -15.52
C SER A 78 34.67 24.26 -16.96
#